data_AF-A0A958H7D6-F1
#
_entry.id   AF-A0A958H7D6-F1
#
_cell.length_a   1.000
_cell.length_b   1.000
_cell.length_c   1.000
_cell.angle_alpha   90.00
_cell.angle_beta   90.00
_cell.angle_gamma   90.00
#
_symmetry.space_group_name_H-M   'P 1'
#
loop_
_entity.id
_entity.type
_entity.pdbx_description
1 polymer ?
#
loop_
_entity_poly.entity_id
_entity_poly.type
_entity_poly.pdbx_seq_one_letter_code
_entity_poly.pdbx_strand_id
1 'polypeptide(L)'
;TVDSVRAYAQIVDAGYPVDVLDLCVNGPVVPEGSSLADPSDAPYTQGWYRGQMVFYFDFGLNPVETAPIYVLFYGDDTPVPGQHNVVDTVPGQMNYSAFWQVHKVTVPDDYVADSATSLSDLQAASYPITPTNILVNCPIVMQPTAVNVVQFTADQAAGSPSTGLVVGLAGLGLLLLAGIALRLRR
;
A
#
# COMPACT_ATOMS: atom_id res chain seq x y z
N THR A 1 34.75 -13.72 3.01
CA THR A 1 34.50 -13.27 1.63
C THR A 1 33.19 -12.51 1.60
N VAL A 2 33.06 -11.54 0.68
CA VAL A 2 31.76 -10.91 0.39
C VAL A 2 30.75 -12.01 0.09
N ASP A 3 29.53 -11.90 0.63
CA ASP A 3 28.42 -12.82 0.37
C ASP A 3 28.55 -14.26 0.94
N SER A 4 29.24 -14.42 2.08
CA SER A 4 29.37 -15.72 2.75
C SER A 4 28.16 -16.15 3.61
N VAL A 5 27.26 -15.21 3.91
CA VAL A 5 26.02 -15.45 4.67
C VAL A 5 24.84 -15.46 3.71
N ARG A 6 24.18 -16.61 3.59
CA ARG A 6 23.07 -16.88 2.66
C ARG A 6 21.87 -17.54 3.32
N ALA A 7 21.92 -17.71 4.63
CA ALA A 7 20.83 -18.25 5.42
C ALA A 7 20.85 -17.63 6.82
N TYR A 8 19.66 -17.40 7.39
CA TYR A 8 19.51 -16.91 8.75
C TYR A 8 20.27 -17.76 9.77
N ALA A 9 20.26 -19.10 9.62
CA ALA A 9 21.00 -20.00 10.50
C ALA A 9 22.50 -19.68 10.57
N GLN A 10 23.12 -19.24 9.46
CA GLN A 10 24.54 -18.87 9.45
C GLN A 10 24.82 -17.58 10.24
N ILE A 11 23.85 -16.65 10.32
CA ILE A 11 23.95 -15.45 11.17
C ILE A 11 23.97 -15.88 12.64
N VAL A 12 23.05 -16.77 13.01
CA VAL A 12 22.93 -17.31 14.37
C VAL A 12 24.16 -18.12 14.76
N ASP A 13 24.60 -19.05 13.92
CA ASP A 13 25.75 -19.93 14.18
C ASP A 13 27.06 -19.15 14.31
N ALA A 14 27.21 -18.07 13.55
CA ALA A 14 28.36 -17.18 13.63
C ALA A 14 28.33 -16.24 14.85
N GLY A 15 27.21 -16.20 15.59
CA GLY A 15 27.01 -15.30 16.73
C GLY A 15 27.01 -13.83 16.35
N TYR A 16 26.59 -13.49 15.13
CA TYR A 16 26.51 -12.10 14.69
C TYR A 16 25.37 -11.37 15.42
N PRO A 17 25.59 -10.12 15.90
CA PRO A 17 24.53 -9.34 16.50
C PRO A 17 23.43 -9.05 15.48
N VAL A 18 22.18 -9.11 15.92
CA VAL A 18 21.00 -8.79 15.12
C VAL A 18 20.23 -7.70 15.85
N ASP A 19 20.24 -6.50 15.29
CA ASP A 19 19.42 -5.40 15.75
C ASP A 19 18.09 -5.41 15.00
N VAL A 20 16.99 -5.44 15.74
CA VAL A 20 15.65 -5.27 15.16
C VAL A 20 15.38 -3.78 15.05
N LEU A 21 15.07 -3.33 13.84
CA LEU A 21 14.71 -1.95 13.56
C LEU A 21 13.18 -1.84 13.51
N ASP A 22 12.66 -0.70 13.95
CA ASP A 22 11.24 -0.34 13.80
C ASP A 22 10.95 0.18 12.38
N LEU A 23 11.30 -0.64 11.38
CA LEU A 23 11.10 -0.36 9.96
C LEU A 23 10.67 -1.63 9.24
N CYS A 24 9.68 -1.50 8.37
CA CYS A 24 9.25 -2.55 7.47
C CYS A 24 9.75 -2.28 6.05
N VAL A 25 9.92 -3.34 5.25
CA VAL A 25 10.22 -3.24 3.82
C VAL A 25 9.06 -3.83 3.04
N ASN A 26 8.65 -3.15 1.98
CA ASN A 26 7.71 -3.72 1.03
C ASN A 26 8.47 -4.42 -0.11
N GLY A 27 8.56 -5.75 -0.02
CA GLY A 27 9.31 -6.58 -0.97
C GLY A 27 8.50 -7.78 -1.48
N PRO A 28 7.54 -7.59 -2.42
CA PRO A 28 6.86 -8.72 -3.04
C PRO A 28 7.86 -9.61 -3.78
N VAL A 29 7.94 -10.86 -3.34
CA VAL A 29 8.79 -11.89 -3.95
C VAL A 29 8.19 -12.33 -5.27
N VAL A 30 9.03 -12.39 -6.30
CA VAL A 30 8.63 -12.69 -7.67
C VAL A 30 9.56 -13.73 -8.30
N PRO A 31 9.13 -14.42 -9.37
CA PRO A 31 10.02 -15.29 -10.15
C PRO A 31 11.20 -14.51 -10.76
N GLU A 32 12.26 -15.25 -11.05
CA GLU A 32 13.41 -14.70 -11.78
C GLU A 32 12.98 -14.11 -13.14
N GLY A 33 13.48 -12.93 -13.47
CA GLY A 33 13.23 -12.26 -14.75
C GLY A 33 11.88 -11.53 -14.80
N SER A 34 11.17 -11.42 -13.68
CA SER A 34 9.97 -10.60 -13.59
C SER A 34 10.27 -9.13 -13.84
N SER A 35 9.31 -8.40 -14.40
CA SER A 35 9.41 -6.97 -14.66
C SER A 35 8.14 -6.25 -14.24
N LEU A 36 8.27 -5.00 -13.80
CA LEU A 36 7.15 -4.08 -13.67
C LEU A 36 6.83 -3.45 -15.04
N ALA A 37 5.59 -2.97 -15.21
CA ALA A 37 5.20 -2.26 -16.41
C ALA A 37 6.02 -0.97 -16.59
N ASP A 38 6.23 -0.24 -15.49
CA ASP A 38 7.24 0.80 -15.38
C ASP A 38 8.39 0.30 -14.49
N PRO A 39 9.58 -0.01 -15.05
CA PRO A 39 10.73 -0.45 -14.26
C PRO A 39 11.24 0.58 -13.25
N SER A 40 10.83 1.85 -13.34
CA SER A 40 11.21 2.90 -12.40
C SER A 40 10.39 2.88 -11.11
N ASP A 41 9.27 2.16 -11.07
CA ASP A 41 8.40 2.05 -9.88
C ASP A 41 9.11 1.39 -8.70
N ALA A 42 9.99 0.42 -8.95
CA ALA A 42 10.83 -0.20 -7.93
C ALA A 42 12.01 -0.96 -8.55
N PRO A 43 13.21 -0.95 -7.93
CA PRO A 43 14.32 -1.78 -8.34
C PRO A 43 14.00 -3.27 -8.16
N TYR A 44 14.46 -4.07 -9.13
CA TYR A 44 14.47 -5.52 -9.07
C TYR A 44 15.72 -6.01 -8.33
N THR A 45 15.52 -6.65 -7.18
CA THR A 45 16.59 -6.96 -6.22
C THR A 45 16.65 -8.46 -5.93
N GLN A 46 17.84 -8.92 -5.56
CA GLN A 46 18.12 -10.29 -5.12
C GLN A 46 18.22 -10.39 -3.61
N GLY A 47 17.79 -11.52 -3.05
CA GLY A 47 18.00 -11.87 -1.65
C GLY A 47 18.38 -13.34 -1.50
N TRP A 48 18.68 -13.74 -0.26
CA TRP A 48 18.97 -15.14 0.08
C TRP A 48 17.90 -15.70 1.01
N TYR A 49 17.35 -16.87 0.66
CA TYR A 49 16.47 -17.65 1.50
C TYR A 49 16.99 -19.09 1.58
N ARG A 50 17.47 -19.50 2.76
CA ARG A 50 17.98 -20.86 3.02
C ARG A 50 19.03 -21.31 1.99
N GLY A 51 19.95 -20.42 1.62
CA GLY A 51 21.00 -20.69 0.64
C GLY A 51 20.55 -20.62 -0.81
N GLN A 52 19.25 -20.38 -1.07
CA GLN A 52 18.71 -20.18 -2.41
C GLN A 52 18.54 -18.70 -2.72
N MET A 53 18.83 -18.32 -3.95
CA MET A 53 18.59 -16.98 -4.43
C MET A 53 17.08 -16.76 -4.62
N VAL A 54 16.58 -15.63 -4.15
CA VAL A 54 15.20 -15.17 -4.35
C VAL A 54 15.23 -13.78 -4.98
N PHE A 55 14.13 -13.40 -5.61
CA PHE A 55 14.01 -12.12 -6.30
C PHE A 55 12.76 -11.38 -5.82
N TYR A 56 12.84 -10.07 -5.70
CA TYR A 56 11.73 -9.23 -5.26
C TYR A 56 11.87 -7.81 -5.83
N PHE A 57 10.76 -7.09 -5.90
CA PHE A 57 10.80 -5.64 -6.15
C PHE A 57 10.89 -4.91 -4.82
N ASP A 58 11.85 -4.01 -4.66
CA ASP A 58 12.00 -3.23 -3.42
C ASP A 58 11.24 -1.90 -3.54
N PHE A 59 10.03 -1.85 -3.00
CA PHE A 59 9.20 -0.63 -2.95
C PHE A 59 9.59 0.30 -1.79
N GLY A 60 10.71 0.04 -1.12
CA GLY A 60 11.28 0.90 -0.10
C GLY A 60 10.77 0.66 1.31
N LEU A 61 11.26 1.53 2.21
CA LEU A 61 10.97 1.51 3.63
C LEU A 61 9.54 1.99 3.91
N ASN A 62 8.94 1.35 4.91
CA ASN A 62 7.62 1.67 5.42
C ASN A 62 7.66 1.76 6.95
N PRO A 63 6.81 2.58 7.57
CA PRO A 63 6.60 2.52 9.01
C PRO A 63 6.07 1.14 9.42
N VAL A 64 6.22 0.80 10.70
CA VAL A 64 5.63 -0.42 11.27
C VAL A 64 4.11 -0.29 11.42
N GLU A 65 3.62 0.94 11.46
CA GLU A 65 2.20 1.29 11.46
C GLU A 65 1.56 1.12 10.08
N THR A 66 0.28 0.75 10.10
CA THR A 66 -0.55 0.63 8.90
C THR A 66 -1.31 1.93 8.62
N ALA A 67 -1.56 2.21 7.35
CA ALA A 67 -2.50 3.23 6.92
C ALA A 67 -3.94 2.65 6.80
N PRO A 68 -5.01 3.44 6.96
CA PRO A 68 -6.36 2.94 6.75
C PRO A 68 -6.70 2.84 5.24
N ILE A 69 -7.31 1.72 4.84
CA ILE A 69 -7.96 1.58 3.54
C ILE A 69 -9.46 1.32 3.74
N TYR A 70 -10.30 2.14 3.15
CA TYR A 70 -11.75 2.12 3.38
C TYR A 70 -12.44 1.33 2.27
N VAL A 71 -13.15 0.28 2.66
CA VAL A 71 -13.87 -0.62 1.75
C VAL A 71 -15.36 -0.58 2.11
N LEU A 72 -16.21 -0.32 1.11
CA LEU A 72 -17.63 -0.08 1.33
C LEU A 72 -18.45 -1.35 1.12
N PHE A 73 -19.42 -1.55 2.01
CA PHE A 73 -20.35 -2.65 2.03
C PHE A 73 -21.76 -2.13 2.29
N TYR A 74 -22.76 -2.79 1.71
CA TYR A 74 -24.15 -2.61 2.13
C TYR A 74 -24.38 -3.18 3.54
N GLY A 75 -25.55 -2.89 4.12
CA GLY A 75 -25.91 -3.35 5.47
C GLY A 75 -25.98 -4.87 5.65
N ASP A 76 -25.99 -5.64 4.55
CA ASP A 76 -25.98 -7.11 4.51
C ASP A 76 -24.58 -7.71 4.35
N ASP A 77 -23.53 -6.90 4.46
CA ASP A 77 -22.12 -7.27 4.29
C ASP A 77 -21.75 -7.73 2.87
N THR A 78 -22.55 -7.35 1.88
CA THR A 78 -22.18 -7.46 0.47
C THR A 78 -21.30 -6.26 0.07
N PRO A 79 -20.11 -6.48 -0.52
CA PRO A 79 -19.29 -5.38 -1.03
C PRO A 79 -20.06 -4.58 -2.08
N VAL A 80 -19.93 -3.24 -2.06
CA VAL A 80 -20.56 -2.38 -3.08
C VAL A 80 -19.90 -2.66 -4.44
N PRO A 81 -20.62 -3.21 -5.43
CA PRO A 81 -20.02 -3.54 -6.72
C PRO A 81 -19.53 -2.29 -7.45
N GLY A 82 -18.33 -2.36 -8.00
CA GLY A 82 -17.74 -1.25 -8.76
C GLY A 82 -17.19 -0.10 -7.92
N GLN A 83 -17.36 -0.13 -6.59
CA GLN A 83 -16.75 0.87 -5.72
C GLN A 83 -15.23 0.69 -5.66
N HIS A 84 -14.51 1.79 -5.85
CA HIS A 84 -13.07 1.85 -5.58
C HIS A 84 -12.79 2.01 -4.08
N ASN A 85 -11.73 1.38 -3.59
CA ASN A 85 -11.28 1.61 -2.22
C ASN A 85 -10.92 3.09 -2.04
N VAL A 86 -11.32 3.67 -0.91
CA VAL A 86 -10.93 5.02 -0.53
C VAL A 86 -9.68 4.93 0.33
N VAL A 87 -8.69 5.77 0.06
CA VAL A 87 -7.47 5.94 0.87
C VAL A 87 -7.29 7.43 1.17
N ASP A 88 -6.68 7.74 2.30
CA ASP A 88 -6.45 9.13 2.74
C ASP A 88 -4.96 9.49 2.81
N THR A 89 -4.11 8.63 2.25
CA THR A 89 -2.67 8.85 2.19
C THR A 89 -2.04 8.20 0.97
N VAL A 90 -0.93 8.77 0.48
CA VAL A 90 -0.20 8.35 -0.72
C VAL A 90 1.31 8.55 -0.53
N PRO A 91 2.18 7.91 -1.34
CA PRO A 91 3.63 8.08 -1.21
C PRO A 91 4.06 9.55 -1.14
N GLY A 92 5.01 9.84 -0.24
CA GLY A 92 5.48 11.21 0.03
C GLY A 92 4.72 11.94 1.14
N GLN A 93 3.59 11.40 1.61
CA GLN A 93 2.88 11.92 2.79
C GLN A 93 3.37 11.24 4.09
N MET A 94 3.34 11.99 5.20
CA MET A 94 3.89 11.56 6.49
C MET A 94 3.26 10.26 7.03
N ASN A 95 1.97 10.06 6.79
CA ASN A 95 1.19 8.92 7.30
C ASN A 95 1.06 7.76 6.29
N TYR A 96 1.81 7.80 5.19
CA TYR A 96 1.75 6.75 4.19
C TYR A 96 2.42 5.46 4.66
N SER A 97 1.73 4.34 4.44
CA SER A 97 2.25 2.99 4.59
C SER A 97 1.69 2.15 3.45
N ALA A 98 2.54 1.33 2.81
CA ALA A 98 2.10 0.31 1.87
C ALA A 98 1.39 -0.86 2.57
N PHE A 99 1.43 -0.92 3.90
CA PHE A 99 0.65 -1.83 4.72
C PHE A 99 -0.61 -1.14 5.20
N TRP A 100 -1.76 -1.73 4.92
CA TRP A 100 -3.05 -1.13 5.18
C TRP A 100 -3.89 -1.96 6.12
N GLN A 101 -4.58 -1.31 7.05
CA GLN A 101 -5.67 -1.90 7.82
C GLN A 101 -6.98 -1.63 7.08
N VAL A 102 -7.73 -2.69 6.80
CA VAL A 102 -9.04 -2.57 6.16
C VAL A 102 -10.05 -1.99 7.15
N HIS A 103 -10.66 -0.88 6.79
CA HIS A 103 -11.75 -0.23 7.50
C HIS A 103 -13.04 -0.48 6.71
N LYS A 104 -13.98 -1.20 7.33
CA LYS A 104 -15.28 -1.49 6.73
C LYS A 104 -16.20 -0.29 6.89
N VAL A 105 -16.70 0.22 5.77
CA VAL A 105 -17.69 1.30 5.73
C VAL A 105 -19.05 0.69 5.39
N THR A 106 -20.07 0.98 6.20
CA THR A 106 -21.44 0.52 5.91
C THR A 106 -22.22 1.65 5.25
N VAL A 107 -22.75 1.40 4.06
CA VAL A 107 -23.53 2.38 3.27
C VAL A 107 -24.98 1.93 3.11
N PRO A 108 -25.92 2.85 2.83
CA PRO A 108 -27.32 2.48 2.60
C PRO A 108 -27.51 1.71 1.28
N ASP A 109 -28.63 1.01 1.15
CA ASP A 109 -28.94 0.15 -0.01
C ASP A 109 -29.05 0.93 -1.33
N ASP A 110 -29.34 2.23 -1.28
CA ASP A 110 -29.42 3.14 -2.42
C ASP A 110 -28.09 3.82 -2.74
N TYR A 111 -27.01 3.46 -2.04
CA TYR A 111 -25.68 4.00 -2.30
C TYR A 111 -25.21 3.69 -3.73
N VAL A 112 -24.76 4.74 -4.42
CA VAL A 112 -24.19 4.67 -5.77
C VAL A 112 -22.67 4.58 -5.65
N ALA A 113 -22.07 3.57 -6.27
CA ALA A 113 -20.62 3.40 -6.31
C ALA A 113 -19.91 4.69 -6.77
N ASP A 114 -18.80 5.00 -6.11
CA ASP A 114 -17.95 6.19 -6.30
C ASP A 114 -18.66 7.54 -6.07
N SER A 115 -19.82 7.56 -5.39
CA SER A 115 -20.43 8.83 -4.92
C SER A 115 -19.72 9.41 -3.69
N ALA A 116 -19.06 8.57 -2.89
CA ALA A 116 -18.05 8.99 -1.92
C ALA A 116 -16.67 8.52 -2.39
N THR A 117 -15.73 9.47 -2.50
CA THR A 117 -14.40 9.25 -3.09
C THR A 117 -13.24 9.63 -2.16
N SER A 118 -13.55 10.17 -1.00
CA SER A 118 -12.58 10.64 0.00
C SER A 118 -13.03 10.26 1.41
N LEU A 119 -12.09 10.21 2.36
CA LEU A 119 -12.44 10.03 3.77
C LEU A 119 -13.39 11.13 4.26
N SER A 120 -13.21 12.36 3.77
CA SER A 120 -14.11 13.47 4.08
C SER A 120 -15.54 13.22 3.60
N ASP A 121 -15.76 12.61 2.43
CA ASP A 121 -17.11 12.28 1.95
C ASP A 121 -17.78 11.25 2.88
N LEU A 122 -17.03 10.22 3.28
CA LEU A 122 -17.51 9.19 4.18
C LEU A 122 -17.89 9.76 5.56
N GLN A 123 -17.09 10.68 6.08
CA GLN A 123 -17.34 11.37 7.34
C GLN A 123 -18.51 12.35 7.25
N ALA A 124 -18.59 13.13 6.16
CA ALA A 124 -19.69 14.07 5.93
C ALA A 124 -21.04 13.35 5.81
N ALA A 125 -21.06 12.18 5.18
CA ALA A 125 -22.24 11.31 5.12
C ALA A 125 -22.52 10.58 6.43
N SER A 126 -21.64 10.68 7.43
CA SER A 126 -21.74 9.98 8.72
C SER A 126 -21.89 8.46 8.59
N TYR A 127 -21.25 7.86 7.58
CA TYR A 127 -21.30 6.41 7.40
C TYR A 127 -20.56 5.70 8.54
N PRO A 128 -21.11 4.60 9.09
CA PRO A 128 -20.40 3.79 10.08
C PRO A 128 -19.10 3.23 9.51
N ILE A 129 -17.98 3.49 10.18
CA ILE A 129 -16.66 2.98 9.85
C ILE A 129 -16.17 2.09 10.99
N THR A 130 -15.90 0.82 10.71
CA THR A 130 -15.39 -0.15 11.67
C THR A 130 -14.01 -0.66 11.25
N PRO A 131 -12.94 -0.43 12.03
CA PRO A 131 -11.64 -1.03 11.74
C PRO A 131 -11.74 -2.56 11.87
N THR A 132 -11.05 -3.28 10.99
CA THR A 132 -11.01 -4.74 11.01
C THR A 132 -9.61 -5.22 11.39
N ASN A 133 -9.46 -6.50 11.72
CA ASN A 133 -8.14 -7.11 11.91
C ASN A 133 -7.51 -7.60 10.60
N ILE A 134 -8.03 -7.15 9.45
CA ILE A 134 -7.51 -7.53 8.14
C ILE A 134 -6.46 -6.50 7.73
N LEU A 135 -5.23 -6.99 7.56
CA LEU A 135 -4.11 -6.23 7.03
C LEU A 135 -3.81 -6.67 5.60
N VAL A 136 -3.46 -5.72 4.75
CA VAL A 136 -3.12 -5.96 3.34
C VAL A 136 -1.88 -5.18 2.94
N ASN A 137 -1.05 -5.76 2.08
CA ASN A 137 0.05 -5.04 1.45
C ASN A 137 -0.40 -4.55 0.07
N CYS A 138 -0.44 -3.24 -0.13
CA CYS A 138 -0.85 -2.60 -1.38
C CYS A 138 0.01 -1.35 -1.63
N PRO A 139 1.21 -1.47 -2.22
CA PRO A 139 1.94 -0.28 -2.63
C PRO A 139 1.13 0.52 -3.64
N ILE A 140 0.98 1.82 -3.37
CA ILE A 140 0.57 2.78 -4.37
C ILE A 140 1.85 3.23 -5.09
N VAL A 141 1.87 3.05 -6.40
CA VAL A 141 2.85 3.65 -7.28
C VAL A 141 2.19 4.84 -7.97
N MET A 142 2.80 6.02 -7.87
CA MET A 142 2.33 7.16 -8.65
C MET A 142 2.89 7.04 -10.05
N GLN A 143 2.03 6.97 -11.07
CA GLN A 143 2.50 7.28 -12.41
C GLN A 143 2.94 8.75 -12.40
N PRO A 144 4.16 9.09 -12.83
CA PRO A 144 4.54 10.49 -12.94
C PRO A 144 3.65 11.13 -14.01
N THR A 145 2.60 11.83 -13.58
CA THR A 145 1.90 12.81 -14.41
C THR A 145 2.87 13.97 -14.63
N ALA A 146 3.82 13.84 -15.57
CA ALA A 146 4.83 14.84 -15.92
C ALA A 146 5.00 15.93 -14.85
N VAL A 147 5.47 15.51 -13.67
CA VAL A 147 5.67 16.45 -12.57
C VAL A 147 6.88 17.26 -12.99
N ASN A 148 6.67 18.51 -13.38
CA ASN A 148 7.76 19.47 -13.42
C ASN A 148 8.43 19.41 -12.06
N VAL A 149 9.64 18.84 -12.01
CA VAL A 149 10.44 18.77 -10.82
C VAL A 149 10.77 20.21 -10.44
N VAL A 150 9.97 20.78 -9.54
CA VAL A 150 10.44 21.93 -8.77
C VAL A 150 11.44 21.33 -7.78
N GLN A 151 12.73 21.50 -8.08
CA GLN A 151 13.76 21.26 -7.07
C GLN A 151 13.48 22.23 -5.91
N PHE A 152 13.17 21.69 -4.74
CA PHE A 152 13.18 22.47 -3.52
C PHE A 152 14.65 22.71 -3.12
N THR A 153 15.20 23.86 -3.48
CA THR A 153 16.27 24.46 -2.67
C THR A 153 15.64 25.08 -1.43
N ALA A 154 16.38 25.14 -0.33
CA ALA A 154 15.92 25.44 1.03
C ALA A 154 15.37 26.86 1.27
N ASP A 155 14.92 27.56 0.24
CA ASP A 155 14.55 28.96 0.31
C ASP A 155 13.33 29.18 -0.58
N GLN A 156 12.13 28.98 -0.04
CA GLN A 156 10.90 29.73 -0.38
C GLN A 156 9.70 29.13 0.36
N ALA A 157 9.41 29.68 1.54
CA ALA A 157 8.10 29.61 2.16
C ALA A 157 7.23 30.76 1.59
N ALA A 158 6.26 30.45 0.73
CA ALA A 158 4.97 31.16 0.57
C ALA A 158 4.26 30.75 -0.73
N GLY A 159 3.01 30.28 -0.61
CA GLY A 159 2.01 30.35 -1.69
C GLY A 159 1.29 29.03 -2.03
N SER A 160 -0.01 28.95 -1.72
CA SER A 160 -1.00 28.01 -2.30
C SER A 160 -1.81 28.70 -3.42
N PRO A 161 -2.73 28.02 -4.14
CA PRO A 161 -2.68 26.69 -4.75
C PRO A 161 -3.16 26.70 -6.24
N SER A 162 -3.00 25.60 -7.00
CA SER A 162 -4.04 25.16 -7.95
C SER A 162 -3.86 23.73 -8.48
N THR A 163 -4.94 22.96 -8.32
CA THR A 163 -5.63 22.05 -9.25
C THR A 163 -4.82 21.22 -10.27
N GLY A 164 -4.87 19.89 -10.12
CA GLY A 164 -4.47 18.92 -11.15
C GLY A 164 -4.66 17.48 -10.71
N LEU A 165 -5.91 16.98 -10.69
CA LEU A 165 -6.25 15.59 -10.45
C LEU A 165 -6.16 14.81 -11.79
N VAL A 166 -5.34 13.77 -11.87
CA VAL A 166 -5.47 12.73 -12.90
C VAL A 166 -5.42 11.37 -12.21
N VAL A 167 -6.53 10.64 -12.31
CA VAL A 167 -6.76 9.32 -11.74
C VAL A 167 -6.22 8.26 -12.70
N GLY A 168 -5.28 7.44 -12.22
CA GLY A 168 -4.81 6.23 -12.90
C GLY A 168 -5.07 4.99 -12.05
N LEU A 169 -6.30 4.47 -12.11
CA LEU A 169 -6.66 3.19 -11.49
C LEU A 169 -6.39 2.06 -12.49
N ALA A 170 -5.36 1.26 -12.23
CA ALA A 170 -5.15 0.00 -12.93
C ALA A 170 -4.92 -1.15 -11.94
N GLY A 171 -5.96 -1.94 -11.71
CA GLY A 171 -5.82 -3.40 -11.71
C GLY A 171 -5.58 -4.16 -10.41
N LEU A 172 -5.45 -3.52 -9.24
CA LEU A 172 -5.27 -4.25 -7.96
C LEU A 172 -6.54 -4.34 -7.09
N GLY A 173 -7.58 -3.55 -7.37
CA GLY A 173 -8.79 -3.49 -6.56
C GLY A 173 -9.64 -4.78 -6.54
N LEU A 174 -9.65 -5.55 -7.64
CA LEU A 174 -10.59 -6.67 -7.77
C LEU A 174 -10.18 -7.93 -6.97
N LEU A 175 -8.88 -8.17 -6.78
CA LEU A 175 -8.38 -9.36 -6.07
C LEU A 175 -8.43 -9.21 -4.54
N LEU A 176 -8.29 -7.98 -4.02
CA LEU A 176 -8.46 -7.72 -2.59
C LEU A 176 -9.91 -7.95 -2.12
N LEU A 177 -10.89 -7.48 -2.89
CA LEU A 177 -12.31 -7.52 -2.49
C LEU A 177 -12.85 -8.94 -2.32
N ALA A 178 -12.49 -9.87 -3.22
CA ALA A 178 -12.92 -11.26 -3.11
C ALA A 178 -12.36 -11.93 -1.84
N GLY A 179 -11.06 -11.75 -1.57
CA GLY A 179 -10.43 -12.34 -0.38
C GLY A 179 -10.91 -11.74 0.94
N ILE A 180 -11.17 -10.43 0.96
CA ILE A 180 -11.68 -9.70 2.13
C ILE A 180 -13.14 -10.06 2.42
N ALA A 181 -14.01 -10.09 1.40
CA ALA A 181 -15.42 -10.45 1.56
C ALA A 181 -15.59 -11.88 2.10
N LEU A 182 -14.75 -12.83 1.68
CA LEU A 182 -14.72 -14.19 2.21
C LEU A 182 -14.27 -14.28 3.67
N ARG A 183 -13.42 -13.36 4.14
CA ARG A 183 -12.93 -13.33 5.53
C ARG A 183 -13.83 -12.55 6.48
N LEU A 184 -14.60 -11.57 5.99
CA LEU A 184 -15.53 -10.79 6.82
C LEU A 184 -16.90 -11.48 7.02
N ARG A 185 -17.22 -12.52 6.24
CA ARG A 185 -18.42 -13.35 6.41
C ARG A 185 -18.26 -14.51 7.42
N ARG A 186 -17.10 -14.64 8.07
CA ARG A 186 -16.83 -15.64 9.11
C ARG A 186 -16.76 -14.98 10.47
#